data_AF-A0A7L1XTF4-F1
#
_entry.id   AF-A0A7L1XTF4-F1
#
_cell.length_a   1.000
_cell.length_b   1.000
_cell.length_c   1.000
_cell.angle_alpha   90.00
_cell.angle_beta   90.00
_cell.angle_gamma   90.00
#
_symmetry.space_group_name_H-M   'P 1'
#
loop_
_entity.id
_entity.type
_entity.pdbx_description
1 polymer ?
#
loop_
_entity_poly.entity_id
_entity_poly.type
_entity_poly.pdbx_seq_one_letter_code
_entity_poly.pdbx_strand_id
1 'polypeptide(L)'
;KCRTGPLDIVFVIDSSRSVRPFEFETMRRFMIDIIGSLDVGPNATRVGVIQYSSQVQNIFSLKTFFTRADMEKAINSIVPLAQGTMTGLAIQYAMNVAFTTQEGARPLHKKIPRIAIIVTDGRPQDRVTEVATQARNAGIEIYAVGIQRADMNSLRAMASPPLEEHVFLVESFELIQQFGKQFQDKLCGVDMCMGQEHGCQHSCISTPSSFYCECNPGYRLNVDGKTCSPIDACADGRHGCQHQCVSARGSYSCRCRAGFYLNQDKRTCSMIDYCSFGNHSCQHECVSIPNGHYCRCRGGFTLQPDGRSCRATDLCNGVDHGCEFKCVSTEGSYRCVCPEGQQLQADGKACSKCGAGHVDLVMVIDGSKSVRPQNFELVKQFVNRIVDLLEVSPHGTRVGLVQYSSRVRTEFPLNKYHSADEIKKAVMEVEYMEKGTMTGLALKHMVEHSFSELEGARPLSYNIPRIGLVFTDGRSQDDISEWARRAKESGITMFAVGVGKAVEEELRAIASEPVEQHFSYSADFTTMTHLVENFKLNICPEEGKGEMEIRSPCECEALVQFQTNTVAILQSLTEKNILWAHALAQMTARLEDLEKQIAKK
;
A
#
# COMPACT_ATOMS: atom_id res chain seq x y z
N LYS A 1 9.08 19.60 42.51
CA LYS A 1 9.87 19.57 41.26
C LYS A 1 9.53 20.84 40.49
N CYS A 2 10.51 21.70 40.27
CA CYS A 2 10.32 22.88 39.45
C CYS A 2 9.97 22.47 38.02
N ARG A 3 8.98 23.14 37.43
CA ARG A 3 8.69 23.04 35.99
C ARG A 3 9.41 24.21 35.33
N THR A 4 10.59 23.94 34.78
CA THR A 4 11.25 24.92 33.93
C THR A 4 10.40 25.09 32.67
N GLY A 5 10.22 26.34 32.21
CA GLY A 5 9.64 26.60 30.90
C GLY A 5 10.44 25.89 29.80
N PRO A 6 9.98 25.88 28.55
CA PRO A 6 10.64 25.09 27.53
C PRO A 6 11.94 25.77 27.08
N LEU A 7 13.10 25.08 27.16
CA LEU A 7 14.47 25.62 26.94
C LEU A 7 15.23 24.91 25.81
N ASP A 8 16.13 25.59 25.08
CA ASP A 8 17.03 24.95 24.11
C ASP A 8 18.45 24.96 24.67
N ILE A 9 18.99 23.79 25.03
CA ILE A 9 20.29 23.65 25.70
C ILE A 9 21.25 22.89 24.79
N VAL A 10 22.45 23.43 24.58
CA VAL A 10 23.54 22.72 23.89
C VAL A 10 24.73 22.58 24.81
N PHE A 11 25.13 21.35 25.10
CA PHE A 11 26.39 21.05 25.78
C PHE A 11 27.53 21.08 24.76
N VAL A 12 28.57 21.84 25.08
CA VAL A 12 29.78 22.00 24.28
C VAL A 12 30.94 21.42 25.10
N ILE A 13 31.30 20.17 24.84
CA ILE A 13 32.26 19.43 25.67
C ILE A 13 33.65 19.36 25.06
N ASP A 14 34.64 19.65 25.88
CA ASP A 14 36.05 19.50 25.53
C ASP A 14 36.45 18.02 25.55
N SER A 15 36.96 17.54 24.42
CA SER A 15 37.54 16.21 24.28
C SER A 15 38.98 16.26 23.78
N SER A 16 39.68 17.35 24.09
CA SER A 16 41.09 17.57 23.78
C SER A 16 42.02 16.62 24.55
N ARG A 17 43.31 16.64 24.17
CA ARG A 17 44.34 15.78 24.76
C ARG A 17 44.63 16.09 26.23
N SER A 18 44.35 17.31 26.69
CA SER A 18 44.54 17.66 28.10
C SER A 18 43.59 16.91 29.01
N VAL A 19 42.38 16.60 28.50
CA VAL A 19 41.33 15.92 29.25
C VAL A 19 41.70 14.46 29.46
N ARG A 20 41.97 14.09 30.71
CA ARG A 20 42.28 12.70 31.09
C ARG A 20 41.02 11.84 31.03
N PRO A 21 41.14 10.51 30.85
CA PRO A 21 39.97 9.62 30.78
C PRO A 21 39.01 9.74 31.96
N PHE A 22 39.51 9.91 33.18
CA PHE A 22 38.69 10.11 34.38
C PHE A 22 37.98 11.48 34.41
N GLU A 23 38.61 12.53 33.88
CA GLU A 23 37.99 13.86 33.75
C GLU A 23 36.89 13.84 32.70
N PHE A 24 37.09 13.13 31.59
CA PHE A 24 36.06 12.95 30.57
C PHE A 24 34.86 12.17 31.12
N GLU A 25 35.10 11.13 31.92
CA GLU A 25 34.03 10.40 32.60
C GLU A 25 33.27 11.30 33.59
N THR A 26 33.96 12.21 34.26
CA THR A 26 33.34 13.23 35.12
C THR A 26 32.45 14.17 34.32
N MET A 27 32.88 14.61 33.13
CA MET A 27 32.06 15.41 32.21
C MET A 27 30.81 14.67 31.74
N ARG A 28 30.90 13.37 31.45
CA ARG A 28 29.73 12.56 31.05
C ARG A 28 28.70 12.49 32.17
N ARG A 29 29.13 12.19 33.40
CA ARG A 29 28.24 12.16 34.56
C ARG A 29 27.60 13.51 34.82
N PHE A 30 28.38 14.59 34.73
CA PHE A 30 27.87 15.95 34.82
C PHE A 30 26.71 16.20 33.84
N MET A 31 26.88 15.87 32.55
CA MET A 31 25.81 16.05 31.57
C MET A 31 24.57 15.21 31.91
N ILE A 32 24.77 13.94 32.27
CA ILE A 32 23.69 13.01 32.61
C ILE A 32 22.91 13.49 33.83
N ASP A 33 23.59 13.96 34.87
CA ASP A 33 22.97 14.46 36.09
C ASP A 33 22.15 15.73 35.81
N ILE A 34 22.68 16.67 35.02
CA ILE A 34 21.94 17.87 34.61
C ILE A 34 20.71 17.49 33.78
N ILE A 35 20.86 16.64 32.77
CA ILE A 35 19.74 16.16 31.95
C ILE A 35 18.70 15.44 32.81
N GLY A 36 19.13 14.64 33.78
CA GLY A 36 18.27 13.93 34.70
C GLY A 36 17.43 14.82 35.62
N SER A 37 17.85 16.07 35.75
CA SER A 37 17.22 17.12 36.56
C SER A 37 16.24 17.99 35.75
N LEU A 38 16.25 17.87 34.42
CA LEU A 38 15.47 18.68 33.49
C LEU A 38 14.20 17.96 33.01
N ASP A 39 13.15 18.73 32.69
CA ASP A 39 11.98 18.21 31.98
C ASP A 39 12.25 18.23 30.46
N VAL A 40 12.71 17.09 29.92
CA VAL A 40 13.07 16.95 28.51
C VAL A 40 11.90 16.48 27.66
N GLY A 41 11.74 17.06 26.48
CA GLY A 41 10.68 16.69 25.56
C GLY A 41 10.54 17.65 24.38
N PRO A 42 9.72 17.30 23.37
CA PRO A 42 9.60 18.08 22.14
C PRO A 42 9.01 19.49 22.37
N ASN A 43 8.17 19.64 23.40
CA ASN A 43 7.53 20.89 23.81
C ASN A 43 8.07 21.44 25.15
N ALA A 44 9.08 20.79 25.74
CA ALA A 44 9.71 21.16 27.00
C ALA A 44 11.16 21.57 26.73
N THR A 45 12.13 20.98 27.42
CA THR A 45 13.56 21.22 27.18
C THR A 45 14.08 20.34 26.05
N ARG A 46 14.76 20.93 25.06
CA ARG A 46 15.51 20.24 24.01
C ARG A 46 16.99 20.31 24.31
N VAL A 47 17.69 19.19 24.12
CA VAL A 47 19.11 19.07 24.46
C VAL A 47 19.89 18.62 23.22
N GLY A 48 21.01 19.29 22.95
CA GLY A 48 22.01 18.90 21.97
C GLY A 48 23.38 18.74 22.63
N VAL A 49 24.24 17.92 22.05
CA VAL A 49 25.60 17.70 22.53
C VAL A 49 26.57 17.77 21.35
N ILE A 50 27.56 18.64 21.47
CA ILE A 50 28.70 18.72 20.56
C ILE A 50 29.98 18.51 21.35
N GLN A 51 30.92 17.73 20.80
CA GLN A 51 32.27 17.61 21.34
C GLN A 51 33.26 18.36 20.48
N TYR A 52 34.33 18.89 21.07
CA TYR A 52 35.36 19.60 20.32
C TYR A 52 36.78 19.25 20.78
N SER A 53 37.70 19.34 19.83
CA SER A 53 39.14 19.35 20.06
C SER A 53 39.80 20.31 19.05
N SER A 54 40.60 19.81 18.10
CA SER A 54 41.02 20.56 16.90
C SER A 54 39.89 20.70 15.86
N GLN A 55 38.82 19.92 16.02
CA GLN A 55 37.62 19.92 15.19
C GLN A 55 36.38 19.78 16.07
N VAL A 56 35.23 20.20 15.55
CA VAL A 56 33.94 20.07 16.25
C VAL A 56 33.16 18.90 15.65
N GLN A 57 32.65 18.03 16.50
CA GLN A 57 31.79 16.92 16.12
C GLN A 57 30.43 17.06 16.81
N ASN A 58 29.37 17.06 16.01
CA ASN A 58 28.00 16.96 16.51
C ASN A 58 27.71 15.52 16.95
N ILE A 59 27.48 15.30 18.24
CA ILE A 59 27.11 13.97 18.76
C ILE A 59 25.61 13.75 18.50
N PHE A 60 24.79 14.71 18.89
CA PHE A 60 23.38 14.78 18.51
C PHE A 60 22.85 16.21 18.64
N SER A 61 21.85 16.56 17.83
CA SER A 61 21.25 17.89 17.83
C SER A 61 19.93 17.96 18.59
N LEU A 62 19.38 19.16 18.73
CA LEU A 62 18.17 19.47 19.49
C LEU A 62 16.91 18.75 18.97
N LYS A 63 16.96 18.19 17.75
CA LYS A 63 15.89 17.41 17.12
C LYS A 63 16.07 15.89 17.23
N THR A 64 17.23 15.40 17.66
CA THR A 64 17.58 13.98 17.55
C THR A 64 16.88 13.14 18.62
N PHE A 65 16.97 13.57 19.89
CA PHE A 65 16.43 12.82 21.02
C PHE A 65 15.51 13.70 21.86
N PHE A 66 14.44 13.08 22.37
CA PHE A 66 13.47 13.75 23.25
C PHE A 66 13.22 12.97 24.55
N THR A 67 13.90 11.84 24.75
CA THR A 67 13.79 11.04 25.97
C THR A 67 15.14 11.03 26.70
N ARG A 68 15.07 10.99 28.03
CA ARG A 68 16.25 10.92 28.88
C ARG A 68 17.10 9.67 28.60
N ALA A 69 16.45 8.51 28.45
CA ALA A 69 17.13 7.24 28.25
C ALA A 69 17.97 7.23 26.96
N ASP A 70 17.45 7.79 25.86
CA ASP A 70 18.18 7.87 24.59
C ASP A 70 19.38 8.82 24.68
N MET A 71 19.20 9.97 25.32
CA MET A 71 20.28 10.94 25.55
C MET A 71 21.40 10.34 26.41
N GLU A 72 21.06 9.65 27.51
CA GLU A 72 22.04 8.98 28.38
C GLU A 72 22.83 7.91 27.63
N LYS A 73 22.14 7.09 26.81
CA LYS A 73 22.79 6.08 25.97
C LYS A 73 23.77 6.72 24.97
N ALA A 74 23.34 7.79 24.30
CA ALA A 74 24.18 8.51 23.34
C ALA A 74 25.43 9.12 24.02
N ILE A 75 25.25 9.77 25.18
CA ILE A 75 26.35 10.38 25.94
C ILE A 75 27.37 9.34 26.40
N ASN A 76 26.91 8.18 26.89
CA ASN A 76 27.81 7.10 27.31
C ASN A 76 28.63 6.50 26.16
N SER A 77 28.19 6.68 24.92
CA SER A 77 28.88 6.16 23.73
C SER A 77 29.90 7.13 23.09
N ILE A 78 30.05 8.35 23.62
CA ILE A 78 30.92 9.38 23.03
C ILE A 78 32.40 8.97 23.10
N VAL A 79 33.09 8.90 21.96
CA VAL A 79 34.54 8.64 21.93
C VAL A 79 35.32 9.97 21.90
N PRO A 80 36.25 10.23 22.85
CA PRO A 80 37.07 11.44 22.87
C PRO A 80 37.99 11.57 21.66
N LEU A 81 38.27 12.81 21.22
CA LEU A 81 39.09 13.08 20.04
C LEU A 81 40.60 13.17 20.34
N ALA A 82 40.98 13.59 21.55
CA ALA A 82 42.35 13.68 22.09
C ALA A 82 43.36 14.53 21.25
N GLN A 83 42.88 15.62 20.63
CA GLN A 83 43.70 16.57 19.86
C GLN A 83 43.85 17.94 20.56
N GLY A 84 43.86 19.06 19.82
CA GLY A 84 43.97 20.42 20.37
C GLY A 84 42.69 20.92 21.05
N THR A 85 42.67 22.19 21.47
CA THR A 85 41.58 22.79 22.27
C THR A 85 41.08 24.07 21.59
N MET A 86 40.27 23.92 20.53
CA MET A 86 39.72 25.03 19.74
C MET A 86 38.33 25.43 20.24
N THR A 87 38.27 26.06 21.41
CA THR A 87 37.01 26.43 22.06
C THR A 87 36.26 27.53 21.29
N GLY A 88 36.98 28.47 20.67
CA GLY A 88 36.38 29.51 19.84
C GLY A 88 35.64 28.94 18.64
N LEU A 89 36.24 27.95 17.95
CA LEU A 89 35.59 27.19 16.89
C LEU A 89 34.32 26.47 17.38
N ALA A 90 34.34 25.92 18.59
CA ALA A 90 33.18 25.25 19.17
C ALA A 90 32.02 26.22 19.45
N ILE A 91 32.31 27.43 19.97
CA ILE A 91 31.31 28.49 20.16
C ILE A 91 30.73 28.93 18.81
N GLN A 92 31.59 29.11 17.80
CA GLN A 92 31.16 29.46 16.45
C GLN A 92 30.23 28.41 15.85
N TYR A 93 30.58 27.13 16.01
CA TYR A 93 29.74 26.02 15.56
C TYR A 93 28.40 25.97 16.30
N ALA A 94 28.41 26.17 17.63
CA ALA A 94 27.18 26.22 18.41
C ALA A 94 26.23 27.32 17.88
N MET A 95 26.76 28.53 17.66
CA MET A 95 26.00 29.67 17.13
C MET A 95 25.47 29.43 15.71
N ASN A 96 26.32 28.95 14.79
CA ASN A 96 26.00 28.88 13.36
C ASN A 96 25.31 27.59 12.93
N VAL A 97 25.40 26.53 13.73
CA VAL A 97 24.87 25.20 13.39
C VAL A 97 23.95 24.68 14.48
N ALA A 98 24.44 24.49 15.71
CA ALA A 98 23.67 23.79 16.75
C ALA A 98 22.39 24.54 17.17
N PHE A 99 22.41 25.88 17.21
CA PHE A 99 21.25 26.72 17.52
C PHE A 99 20.43 27.17 16.30
N THR A 100 20.60 26.50 15.15
CA THR A 100 19.76 26.74 13.98
C THR A 100 18.42 26.02 14.09
N THR A 101 17.40 26.55 13.41
CA THR A 101 16.10 25.88 13.30
C THR A 101 16.19 24.55 12.56
N GLN A 102 17.15 24.43 11.64
CA GLN A 102 17.44 23.19 10.93
C GLN A 102 17.91 22.09 11.88
N GLU A 103 18.70 22.43 12.91
CA GLU A 103 19.17 21.50 13.94
C GLU A 103 18.24 21.36 15.15
N GLY A 104 17.02 21.93 15.06
CA GLY A 104 15.97 21.72 16.06
C GLY A 104 15.81 22.84 17.08
N ALA A 105 16.60 23.92 17.00
CA ALA A 105 16.38 25.10 17.83
C ALA A 105 15.05 25.76 17.49
N ARG A 106 14.37 26.30 18.49
CA ARG A 106 13.11 27.00 18.28
C ARG A 106 13.36 28.39 17.68
N PRO A 107 12.43 28.89 16.86
CA PRO A 107 12.55 30.20 16.24
C PRO A 107 12.68 31.32 17.29
N LEU A 108 13.51 32.33 16.99
CA LEU A 108 13.77 33.47 17.89
C LEU A 108 12.50 34.23 18.32
N HIS A 109 11.48 34.30 17.45
CA HIS A 109 10.21 35.00 17.78
C HIS A 109 9.44 34.35 18.94
N LYS A 110 9.71 33.08 19.27
CA LYS A 110 9.11 32.40 20.43
C LYS A 110 9.76 32.79 21.76
N LYS A 111 10.84 33.61 21.73
CA LYS A 111 11.58 34.09 22.91
C LYS A 111 11.97 32.98 23.89
N ILE A 112 12.31 31.82 23.33
CA ILE A 112 12.80 30.67 24.08
C ILE A 112 14.27 30.89 24.42
N PRO A 113 14.68 30.73 25.68
CA PRO A 113 16.09 30.83 26.05
C PRO A 113 16.95 29.77 25.35
N ARG A 114 18.09 30.22 24.81
CA ARG A 114 19.12 29.38 24.20
C ARG A 114 20.34 29.38 25.10
N ILE A 115 20.68 28.22 25.65
CA ILE A 115 21.72 28.09 26.67
C ILE A 115 22.84 27.19 26.15
N ALA A 116 24.05 27.73 26.04
CA ALA A 116 25.26 26.96 25.76
C ALA A 116 26.00 26.68 27.07
N ILE A 117 26.19 25.40 27.39
CA ILE A 117 26.98 24.97 28.55
C ILE A 117 28.32 24.47 28.03
N ILE A 118 29.37 25.27 28.18
CA ILE A 118 30.72 24.96 27.73
C ILE A 118 31.48 24.30 28.87
N VAL A 119 31.96 23.08 28.68
CA VAL A 119 32.72 22.33 29.67
C VAL A 119 34.14 22.13 29.15
N THR A 120 35.16 22.60 29.87
CA THR A 120 36.58 22.53 29.46
C THR A 120 37.52 22.34 30.65
N ASP A 121 38.69 21.72 30.41
CA ASP A 121 39.74 21.52 31.42
C ASP A 121 40.95 22.46 31.21
N GLY A 122 40.99 23.22 30.11
CA GLY A 122 42.21 23.83 29.61
C GLY A 122 42.06 25.26 29.07
N ARG A 123 43.19 25.84 28.64
CA ARG A 123 43.22 27.14 27.95
C ARG A 123 42.90 26.93 26.47
N PRO A 124 42.02 27.76 25.87
CA PRO A 124 41.76 27.71 24.45
C PRO A 124 43.03 28.05 23.65
N GLN A 125 43.22 27.37 22.53
CA GLN A 125 44.33 27.62 21.60
C GLN A 125 43.97 28.68 20.54
N ASP A 126 42.70 29.12 20.53
CA ASP A 126 42.14 30.14 19.66
C ASP A 126 41.51 31.31 20.44
N ARG A 127 41.07 32.35 19.71
CA ARG A 127 40.47 33.54 20.32
C ARG A 127 38.99 33.29 20.65
N VAL A 128 38.64 33.35 21.93
CA VAL A 128 37.26 33.09 22.39
C VAL A 128 36.44 34.36 22.64
N THR A 129 37.07 35.51 22.93
CA THR A 129 36.36 36.72 23.38
C THR A 129 35.41 37.29 22.34
N GLU A 130 35.86 37.42 21.09
CA GLU A 130 35.07 38.00 19.99
C GLU A 130 33.88 37.11 19.65
N VAL A 131 34.11 35.80 19.49
CA VAL A 131 33.06 34.83 19.14
C VAL A 131 32.05 34.64 20.27
N ALA A 132 32.49 34.64 21.54
CA ALA A 132 31.59 34.62 22.68
C ALA A 132 30.72 35.87 22.73
N THR A 133 31.28 37.04 22.40
CA THR A 133 30.50 38.29 22.30
C THR A 133 29.45 38.20 21.20
N GLN A 134 29.79 37.65 20.03
CA GLN A 134 28.83 37.44 18.94
C GLN A 134 27.71 36.47 19.34
N ALA A 135 28.05 35.36 20.00
CA ALA A 135 27.07 34.39 20.48
C ALA A 135 26.11 35.01 21.52
N ARG A 136 26.62 35.81 22.46
CA ARG A 136 25.79 36.57 23.42
C ARG A 136 24.87 37.56 22.73
N ASN A 137 25.38 38.31 21.75
CA ASN A 137 24.59 39.25 20.95
C ASN A 137 23.51 38.53 20.10
N ALA A 138 23.74 37.28 19.73
CA ALA A 138 22.76 36.42 19.07
C ALA A 138 21.69 35.84 20.03
N GLY A 139 21.72 36.23 21.31
CA GLY A 139 20.77 35.78 22.33
C GLY A 139 21.08 34.39 22.90
N ILE A 140 22.33 33.94 22.82
CA ILE A 140 22.80 32.69 23.43
C ILE A 140 23.42 33.01 24.78
N GLU A 141 22.84 32.47 25.85
CA GLU A 141 23.36 32.56 27.20
C GLU A 141 24.42 31.47 27.40
N ILE A 142 25.64 31.89 27.76
CA ILE A 142 26.81 31.00 27.87
C ILE A 142 27.16 30.77 29.33
N TYR A 143 27.12 29.51 29.76
CA TYR A 143 27.63 29.02 31.03
C TYR A 143 28.99 28.36 30.77
N ALA A 144 30.05 28.88 31.39
CA ALA A 144 31.40 28.34 31.28
C ALA A 144 31.74 27.52 32.53
N VAL A 145 31.96 26.22 32.33
CA VAL A 145 32.28 25.25 33.37
C VAL A 145 33.71 24.77 33.16
N GLY A 146 34.60 25.18 34.05
CA GLY A 146 35.98 24.72 34.10
C GLY A 146 36.13 23.50 35.00
N ILE A 147 36.92 22.52 34.57
CA ILE A 147 37.28 21.35 35.38
C ILE A 147 38.74 21.46 35.83
N GLN A 148 38.97 21.33 37.15
CA GLN A 148 40.29 21.38 37.80
C GLN A 148 41.16 22.59 37.40
N ARG A 149 42.01 22.44 36.37
CA ARG A 149 43.08 23.38 35.98
C ARG A 149 42.62 24.43 34.96
N ALA A 150 41.32 24.54 34.75
CA ALA A 150 40.76 25.47 33.80
C ALA A 150 41.14 26.93 34.13
N ASP A 151 41.39 27.71 33.08
CA ASP A 151 41.83 29.09 33.22
C ASP A 151 40.65 30.05 33.43
N MET A 152 40.57 30.64 34.63
CA MET A 152 39.46 31.52 35.01
C MET A 152 39.30 32.76 34.11
N ASN A 153 40.39 33.30 33.55
CA ASN A 153 40.30 34.44 32.63
C ASN A 153 39.61 34.05 31.33
N SER A 154 39.94 32.87 30.80
CA SER A 154 39.33 32.29 29.61
C SER A 154 37.84 31.98 29.84
N LEU A 155 37.49 31.36 30.97
CA LEU A 155 36.09 31.08 31.32
C LEU A 155 35.26 32.37 31.42
N ARG A 156 35.80 33.40 32.08
CA ARG A 156 35.15 34.72 32.20
C ARG A 156 35.00 35.43 30.86
N ALA A 157 35.94 35.26 29.93
CA ALA A 157 35.82 35.82 28.59
C ALA A 157 34.70 35.19 27.75
N MET A 158 34.40 33.91 28.00
CA MET A 158 33.36 33.16 27.30
C MET A 158 31.96 33.35 27.90
N ALA A 159 31.86 33.30 29.22
CA ALA A 159 30.59 33.32 29.93
C ALA A 159 29.77 34.60 29.71
N SER A 160 28.46 34.51 29.97
CA SER A 160 27.57 35.66 29.95
C SER A 160 27.60 36.42 31.29
N PRO A 161 27.41 37.76 31.29
CA PRO A 161 27.21 38.50 32.54
C PRO A 161 25.87 38.15 33.21
N PRO A 162 25.77 38.20 34.56
CA PRO A 162 26.85 38.41 35.54
C PRO A 162 27.75 37.17 35.66
N LEU A 163 29.06 37.37 35.78
CA LEU A 163 30.05 36.29 35.72
C LEU A 163 29.97 35.36 36.92
N GLU A 164 29.53 35.88 38.06
CA GLU A 164 29.34 35.15 39.32
C GLU A 164 28.28 34.03 39.20
N GLU A 165 27.40 34.12 38.20
CA GLU A 165 26.32 33.18 37.97
C GLU A 165 26.54 32.27 36.74
N HIS A 166 27.54 32.56 35.91
CA HIS A 166 27.77 31.87 34.64
C HIS A 166 29.16 31.25 34.53
N VAL A 167 30.05 31.48 35.49
CA VAL A 167 31.38 30.89 35.55
C VAL A 167 31.46 29.95 36.75
N PHE A 168 31.76 28.68 36.47
CA PHE A 168 31.87 27.64 37.47
C PHE A 168 33.20 26.95 37.36
N LEU A 169 33.90 26.80 38.48
CA LEU A 169 35.10 25.98 38.58
C LEU A 169 34.77 24.74 39.40
N VAL A 170 34.82 23.58 38.76
CA VAL A 170 34.49 22.29 39.34
C VAL A 170 35.78 21.57 39.70
N GLU A 171 36.11 21.59 40.99
CA GLU A 171 37.29 20.93 41.54
C GLU A 171 37.01 19.48 42.00
N SER A 172 35.73 19.11 42.24
CA SER A 172 35.31 17.77 42.67
C SER A 172 33.87 17.43 42.24
N PHE A 173 33.50 16.14 42.31
CA PHE A 173 32.15 15.65 41.99
C PHE A 173 31.05 16.24 42.90
N GLU A 174 31.40 16.68 44.12
CA GLU A 174 30.44 17.31 45.04
C GLU A 174 30.03 18.72 44.60
N LEU A 175 30.91 19.45 43.92
CA LEU A 175 30.65 20.78 43.35
C LEU A 175 29.75 20.72 42.10
N ILE A 176 29.70 19.57 41.41
CA ILE A 176 28.79 19.33 40.28
C ILE A 176 27.33 19.40 40.73
N GLN A 177 27.01 18.82 41.88
CA GLN A 177 25.65 18.89 42.43
C GLN A 177 25.25 20.31 42.84
N GLN A 178 26.22 21.13 43.29
CA GLN A 178 25.98 22.53 43.59
C GLN A 178 25.64 23.34 42.34
N PHE A 179 26.37 23.11 41.23
CA PHE A 179 26.03 23.71 39.93
C PHE A 179 24.62 23.28 39.51
N GLY A 180 24.29 21.98 39.55
CA GLY A 180 22.97 21.50 39.17
C GLY A 180 21.85 22.16 39.97
N LYS A 181 22.05 22.35 41.28
CA LYS A 181 21.09 23.02 42.15
C LYS A 181 20.98 24.53 41.87
N GLN A 182 22.09 25.24 41.72
CA GLN A 182 22.08 26.68 41.39
C GLN A 182 21.51 26.96 40.00
N PHE A 183 21.85 26.11 39.03
CA PHE A 183 21.33 26.15 37.67
C PHE A 183 19.82 25.89 37.67
N GLN A 184 19.34 24.91 38.46
CA GLN A 184 17.92 24.69 38.67
C GLN A 184 17.25 25.89 39.36
N ASP A 185 17.74 26.34 40.52
CA ASP A 185 17.13 27.43 41.30
C ASP A 185 16.98 28.72 40.47
N LYS A 186 17.92 29.01 39.55
CA LYS A 186 17.86 30.15 38.63
C LYS A 186 16.89 29.95 37.46
N LEU A 187 16.85 28.75 36.87
CA LEU A 187 15.80 28.40 35.88
C LEU A 187 14.40 28.39 36.52
N CYS A 188 14.33 28.30 37.84
CA CYS A 188 13.14 28.31 38.67
C CYS A 188 12.86 29.67 39.33
N GLY A 189 13.56 30.73 38.91
CA GLY A 189 13.51 32.06 39.53
C GLY A 189 12.12 32.73 39.46
N VAL A 190 11.64 33.12 40.64
CA VAL A 190 10.49 33.98 41.00
C VAL A 190 9.45 34.24 39.91
N ASP A 191 8.24 33.74 40.14
CA ASP A 191 7.06 34.11 39.35
C ASP A 191 6.74 35.61 39.56
N MET A 192 7.32 36.48 38.72
CA MET A 192 7.09 37.94 38.70
C MET A 192 5.62 38.32 38.56
N CYS A 193 4.76 37.41 38.10
CA CYS A 193 3.31 37.58 38.03
C CYS A 193 2.60 37.42 39.37
N MET A 194 3.29 37.01 40.44
CA MET A 194 2.70 36.88 41.78
C MET A 194 3.08 38.02 42.75
N GLY A 195 3.96 38.94 42.36
CA GLY A 195 4.58 39.92 43.28
C GLY A 195 4.18 41.40 43.13
N GLN A 196 3.63 41.84 41.99
CA GLN A 196 3.20 43.22 41.76
C GLN A 196 1.98 43.28 40.83
N GLU A 197 1.20 44.38 40.88
CA GLU A 197 0.14 44.69 39.91
C GLU A 197 0.72 44.89 38.51
N HIS A 198 0.90 43.78 37.79
CA HIS A 198 1.51 43.72 36.46
C HIS A 198 0.65 44.38 35.37
N GLY A 199 -0.62 44.69 35.65
CA GLY A 199 -1.50 45.46 34.76
C GLY A 199 -1.83 44.77 33.43
N CYS A 200 -1.64 43.45 33.34
CA CYS A 200 -2.02 42.66 32.17
C CYS A 200 -3.53 42.46 32.15
N GLN A 201 -4.17 42.75 31.01
CA GLN A 201 -5.62 42.52 30.87
C GLN A 201 -5.99 41.03 30.89
N HIS A 202 -5.11 40.17 30.37
CA HIS A 202 -5.28 38.71 30.37
C HIS A 202 -4.17 38.05 31.20
N SER A 203 -3.33 37.23 30.58
CA SER A 203 -2.32 36.44 31.28
C SER A 203 -1.03 37.23 31.45
N CYS A 204 -0.36 37.01 32.57
CA CYS A 204 1.01 37.44 32.80
C CYS A 204 1.91 36.21 32.72
N ILE A 205 3.02 36.30 31.98
CA ILE A 205 4.01 35.24 31.87
C ILE A 205 5.32 35.72 32.48
N SER A 206 5.75 35.03 33.53
CA SER A 206 7.03 35.27 34.19
C SER A 206 8.17 34.69 33.36
N THR A 207 9.21 35.50 33.22
CA THR A 207 10.50 35.10 32.67
C THR A 207 11.56 35.26 33.77
N PRO A 208 12.72 34.60 33.67
CA PRO A 208 13.76 34.67 34.71
C PRO A 208 14.23 36.10 35.08
N SER A 209 13.98 37.10 34.22
CA SER A 209 14.40 38.49 34.41
C SER A 209 13.31 39.57 34.22
N SER A 210 12.08 39.21 33.82
CA SER A 210 10.96 40.16 33.57
C SER A 210 9.62 39.43 33.57
N PHE A 211 8.50 40.14 33.36
CA PHE A 211 7.24 39.55 32.90
C PHE A 211 6.82 40.15 31.55
N TYR A 212 5.94 39.47 30.82
CA TYR A 212 5.22 40.07 29.71
C TYR A 212 3.75 39.64 29.74
N CYS A 213 2.87 40.50 29.21
CA CYS A 213 1.46 40.19 29.11
C CYS A 213 1.17 39.37 27.85
N GLU A 214 0.42 38.29 28.01
CA GLU A 214 -0.06 37.46 26.92
C GLU A 214 -1.58 37.52 26.86
N CYS A 215 -2.10 37.74 25.66
CA CYS A 215 -3.52 37.73 25.43
C CYS A 215 -4.04 36.30 25.28
N ASN A 216 -5.20 36.02 25.88
CA ASN A 216 -5.91 34.76 25.65
C ASN A 216 -6.10 34.49 24.15
N PRO A 217 -6.14 33.20 23.73
CA PRO A 217 -6.37 32.84 22.34
C PRO A 217 -7.56 33.58 21.73
N GLY A 218 -7.36 34.20 20.57
CA GLY A 218 -8.38 35.05 19.91
C GLY A 218 -8.27 36.54 20.22
N TYR A 219 -7.22 36.99 20.92
CA TYR A 219 -6.95 38.39 21.21
C TYR A 219 -5.49 38.77 20.92
N ARG A 220 -5.25 39.99 20.46
CA ARG A 220 -3.92 40.54 20.15
C ARG A 220 -3.55 41.56 21.20
N LEU A 221 -2.29 41.54 21.60
CA LEU A 221 -1.73 42.52 22.50
C LEU A 221 -1.62 43.85 21.76
N ASN A 222 -2.21 44.89 22.34
CA ASN A 222 -2.19 46.23 21.78
C ASN A 222 -0.78 46.84 21.94
N VAL A 223 -0.57 47.99 21.29
CA VAL A 223 0.73 48.69 21.27
C VAL A 223 1.21 49.09 22.67
N ASP A 224 0.29 49.21 23.63
CA ASP A 224 0.58 49.49 25.03
C ASP A 224 1.23 48.31 25.79
N GLY A 225 1.32 47.13 25.17
CA GLY A 225 1.92 45.93 25.74
C GLY A 225 1.15 45.34 26.92
N LYS A 226 -0.08 45.79 27.19
CA LYS A 226 -0.86 45.42 28.38
C LYS A 226 -2.32 45.07 28.09
N THR A 227 -2.96 45.76 27.16
CA THR A 227 -4.37 45.52 26.80
C THR A 227 -4.50 44.61 25.59
N CYS A 228 -5.61 43.90 25.52
CA CYS A 228 -5.90 42.88 24.54
C CYS A 228 -7.16 43.26 23.75
N SER A 229 -7.02 43.43 22.43
CA SER A 229 -8.17 43.58 21.53
C SER A 229 -8.55 42.23 20.91
N PRO A 230 -9.85 41.92 20.72
CA PRO A 230 -10.25 40.72 20.00
C PRO A 230 -9.59 40.69 18.62
N ILE A 231 -8.88 39.62 18.32
CA ILE A 231 -8.47 39.32 16.95
C ILE A 231 -9.73 38.84 16.28
N ASP A 232 -10.25 39.61 15.33
CA ASP A 232 -11.14 39.05 14.34
C ASP A 232 -10.32 38.11 13.46
N ALA A 233 -10.19 36.86 13.90
CA ALA A 233 -9.37 35.85 13.26
C ALA A 233 -9.83 35.61 11.81
N CYS A 234 -11.11 35.86 11.52
CA CYS A 234 -11.66 35.78 10.18
C CYS A 234 -11.17 36.96 9.30
N ALA A 235 -11.04 38.17 9.84
CA ALA A 235 -10.51 39.34 9.11
C ALA A 235 -8.98 39.32 8.94
N ASP A 236 -8.24 38.72 9.89
CA ASP A 236 -6.77 38.63 9.86
C ASP A 236 -6.26 37.52 8.92
N GLY A 237 -7.15 36.74 8.30
CA GLY A 237 -6.83 35.69 7.32
C GLY A 237 -6.07 34.47 7.89
N ARG A 238 -5.74 34.48 9.19
CA ARG A 238 -4.97 33.43 9.90
C ARG A 238 -5.86 32.50 10.73
N HIS A 239 -7.14 32.38 10.42
CA HIS A 239 -8.10 31.55 11.16
C HIS A 239 -7.89 30.04 10.98
N GLY A 240 -7.20 29.57 9.95
CA GLY A 240 -6.91 28.14 9.74
C GLY A 240 -8.15 27.26 9.51
N CYS A 241 -9.36 27.84 9.44
CA CYS A 241 -10.57 27.12 9.01
C CYS A 241 -10.44 26.69 7.55
N GLN A 242 -10.69 25.42 7.27
CA GLN A 242 -10.67 24.89 5.91
C GLN A 242 -11.79 25.49 5.03
N HIS A 243 -12.94 25.81 5.62
CA HIS A 243 -14.11 26.32 4.89
C HIS A 243 -14.53 27.74 5.29
N GLN A 244 -15.46 27.88 6.23
CA GLN A 244 -15.95 29.18 6.68
C GLN A 244 -15.48 29.46 8.10
N CYS A 245 -15.05 30.70 8.34
CA CYS A 245 -14.78 31.23 9.65
C CYS A 245 -15.97 32.11 10.06
N VAL A 246 -16.52 31.88 11.24
CA VAL A 246 -17.60 32.70 11.81
C VAL A 246 -17.10 33.35 13.08
N SER A 247 -17.00 34.68 13.06
CA SER A 247 -16.56 35.48 14.21
C SER A 247 -17.60 35.39 15.32
N ALA A 248 -17.15 35.04 16.52
CA ALA A 248 -17.92 35.10 17.76
C ALA A 248 -17.26 36.14 18.67
N ARG A 249 -17.99 36.76 19.62
CA ARG A 249 -17.40 37.77 20.49
C ARG A 249 -16.19 37.19 21.26
N GLY A 250 -14.99 37.64 20.90
CA GLY A 250 -13.73 37.17 21.49
C GLY A 250 -13.21 35.81 21.00
N SER A 251 -13.81 35.23 19.95
CA SER A 251 -13.43 33.92 19.43
C SER A 251 -13.85 33.76 17.97
N TYR A 252 -13.55 32.62 17.36
CA TYR A 252 -14.09 32.26 16.06
C TYR A 252 -14.41 30.77 16.06
N SER A 253 -15.40 30.38 15.27
CA SER A 253 -15.70 28.97 15.03
C SER A 253 -15.61 28.68 13.55
N CYS A 254 -15.01 27.54 13.21
CA CYS A 254 -15.01 27.06 11.85
C CYS A 254 -16.33 26.36 11.58
N ARG A 255 -16.98 26.71 10.47
CA ARG A 255 -18.13 25.99 9.93
C ARG A 255 -17.75 25.36 8.62
N CYS A 256 -18.23 24.14 8.44
CA CYS A 256 -18.12 23.46 7.18
C CYS A 256 -19.26 23.88 6.25
N ARG A 257 -18.97 23.94 4.95
CA ARG A 257 -19.98 24.10 3.90
C ARG A 257 -20.92 22.88 3.93
N ALA A 258 -22.08 23.00 3.28
CA ALA A 258 -23.01 21.89 3.13
C ALA A 258 -22.29 20.62 2.63
N GLY A 259 -22.70 19.46 3.17
CA GLY A 259 -22.12 18.13 2.98
C GLY A 259 -20.70 17.87 3.47
N PHE A 260 -20.26 18.68 4.43
CA PHE A 260 -19.05 18.41 5.20
C PHE A 260 -19.35 18.51 6.70
N TYR A 261 -18.73 17.66 7.51
CA TYR A 261 -18.80 17.76 8.97
C TYR A 261 -17.48 18.28 9.53
N LEU A 262 -17.57 18.98 10.66
CA LEU A 262 -16.40 19.53 11.33
C LEU A 262 -15.68 18.42 12.09
N ASN A 263 -14.40 18.25 11.80
CA ASN A 263 -13.58 17.24 12.45
C ASN A 263 -13.33 17.59 13.93
N GLN A 264 -12.79 16.62 14.68
CA GLN A 264 -12.52 16.78 16.12
C GLN A 264 -11.54 17.93 16.43
N ASP A 265 -10.70 18.31 15.47
CA ASP A 265 -9.79 19.45 15.57
C ASP A 265 -10.49 20.82 15.53
N LYS A 266 -11.81 20.82 15.28
CA LYS A 266 -12.69 22.00 15.13
C LYS A 266 -12.25 22.98 14.04
N ARG A 267 -11.41 22.55 13.09
CA ARG A 267 -10.80 23.40 12.05
C ARG A 267 -10.93 22.83 10.65
N THR A 268 -10.72 21.52 10.50
CA THR A 268 -10.82 20.83 9.22
C THR A 268 -12.20 20.25 9.01
N CYS A 269 -12.57 20.12 7.75
CA CYS A 269 -13.87 19.67 7.29
C CYS A 269 -13.67 18.41 6.47
N SER A 270 -14.21 17.29 6.94
CA SER A 270 -14.28 16.07 6.16
C SER A 270 -15.60 16.01 5.42
N MET A 271 -15.56 15.54 4.17
CA MET A 271 -16.77 15.32 3.40
C MET A 271 -17.62 14.29 4.13
N ILE A 272 -18.92 14.55 4.24
CA ILE A 272 -19.86 13.55 4.71
C ILE A 272 -19.88 12.44 3.67
N ASP A 273 -19.50 11.24 4.07
CA ASP A 273 -19.56 10.09 3.18
C ASP A 273 -20.99 9.55 3.12
N TYR A 274 -21.77 10.14 2.21
CA TYR A 274 -23.15 9.77 1.97
C TYR A 274 -23.30 8.31 1.51
N CYS A 275 -22.27 7.74 0.87
CA CYS A 275 -22.26 6.36 0.44
C CYS A 275 -22.12 5.36 1.61
N SER A 276 -21.54 5.76 2.73
CA SER A 276 -21.42 4.91 3.93
C SER A 276 -22.74 4.70 4.68
N PHE A 277 -23.79 5.45 4.38
CA PHE A 277 -25.10 5.29 5.03
C PHE A 277 -25.89 4.06 4.53
N GLY A 278 -25.42 3.38 3.47
CA GLY A 278 -26.04 2.16 2.94
C GLY A 278 -27.41 2.36 2.27
N ASN A 279 -27.90 3.59 2.18
CA ASN A 279 -29.22 3.93 1.60
C ASN A 279 -29.12 4.57 0.19
N HIS A 280 -27.95 4.49 -0.44
CA HIS A 280 -27.68 5.24 -1.67
C HIS A 280 -28.33 4.65 -2.93
N SER A 281 -28.80 3.39 -2.89
CA SER A 281 -29.54 2.71 -3.97
C SER A 281 -28.88 2.80 -5.37
N CYS A 282 -27.55 2.97 -5.44
CA CYS A 282 -26.81 2.99 -6.70
C CYS A 282 -26.62 1.58 -7.22
N GLN A 283 -26.87 1.35 -8.50
CA GLN A 283 -26.63 0.05 -9.13
C GLN A 283 -25.13 -0.27 -9.20
N HIS A 284 -24.31 0.71 -9.58
CA HIS A 284 -22.86 0.54 -9.68
C HIS A 284 -22.15 1.29 -8.55
N GLU A 285 -21.40 2.34 -8.87
CA GLU A 285 -20.57 3.05 -7.91
C GLU A 285 -21.36 4.21 -7.30
N CYS A 286 -21.26 4.37 -5.98
CA CYS A 286 -21.73 5.57 -5.30
C CYS A 286 -20.57 6.53 -5.12
N VAL A 287 -20.78 7.80 -5.46
CA VAL A 287 -19.78 8.85 -5.27
C VAL A 287 -20.36 9.93 -4.36
N SER A 288 -19.75 10.07 -3.18
CA SER A 288 -20.08 11.12 -2.23
C SER A 288 -19.69 12.49 -2.80
N ILE A 289 -20.61 13.44 -2.75
CA ILE A 289 -20.42 14.81 -3.19
C ILE A 289 -20.84 15.78 -2.07
N PRO A 290 -20.40 17.04 -2.12
CA PRO A 290 -20.75 18.04 -1.10
C PRO A 290 -22.24 18.25 -0.80
N ASN A 291 -23.19 17.73 -1.58
CA ASN A 291 -24.61 17.92 -1.31
C ASN A 291 -25.40 16.61 -1.34
N GLY A 292 -24.74 15.47 -1.08
CA GLY A 292 -25.36 14.15 -1.09
C GLY A 292 -24.46 13.13 -1.78
N HIS A 293 -25.06 12.22 -2.51
CA HIS A 293 -24.33 11.28 -3.37
C HIS A 293 -24.92 11.31 -4.78
N TYR A 294 -24.10 10.93 -5.75
CA TYR A 294 -24.61 10.57 -7.06
C TYR A 294 -24.08 9.19 -7.44
N CYS A 295 -24.86 8.49 -8.25
CA CYS A 295 -24.46 7.19 -8.76
C CYS A 295 -23.60 7.39 -10.00
N ARG A 296 -22.40 6.82 -9.99
CA ARG A 296 -21.52 6.75 -11.13
C ARG A 296 -21.57 5.36 -11.72
N CYS A 297 -21.72 5.31 -13.03
CA CYS A 297 -21.60 4.05 -13.73
C CYS A 297 -20.12 3.77 -14.03
N ARG A 298 -19.72 2.50 -13.92
CA ARG A 298 -18.41 2.01 -14.39
C ARG A 298 -18.26 2.35 -15.88
N GLY A 299 -17.03 2.37 -16.39
CA GLY A 299 -16.74 2.66 -17.82
C GLY A 299 -17.70 1.89 -18.73
N GLY A 300 -18.11 2.48 -19.87
CA GLY A 300 -19.09 1.99 -20.85
C GLY A 300 -20.50 1.64 -20.34
N PHE A 301 -20.92 2.32 -19.26
CA PHE A 301 -22.33 2.43 -18.85
C PHE A 301 -22.75 3.89 -18.79
N THR A 302 -23.98 4.16 -19.19
CA THR A 302 -24.65 5.46 -19.03
C THR A 302 -25.63 5.42 -17.88
N LEU A 303 -25.57 6.43 -17.00
CA LEU A 303 -26.55 6.63 -15.93
C LEU A 303 -27.91 6.95 -16.55
N GLN A 304 -28.93 6.22 -16.13
CA GLN A 304 -30.30 6.40 -16.59
C GLN A 304 -30.93 7.67 -15.96
N PRO A 305 -32.04 8.17 -16.54
CA PRO A 305 -32.73 9.35 -16.03
C PRO A 305 -33.22 9.24 -14.58
N ASP A 306 -33.34 8.02 -14.05
CA ASP A 306 -33.67 7.76 -12.65
C ASP A 306 -32.53 8.12 -11.68
N GLY A 307 -31.34 8.44 -12.19
CA GLY A 307 -30.17 8.84 -11.43
C GLY A 307 -29.53 7.72 -10.61
N ARG A 308 -29.96 6.47 -10.79
CA ARG A 308 -29.56 5.31 -9.96
C ARG A 308 -29.13 4.10 -10.77
N SER A 309 -29.82 3.84 -11.88
CA SER A 309 -29.59 2.66 -12.71
C SER A 309 -28.58 2.97 -13.80
N CYS A 310 -27.73 2.00 -14.10
CA CYS A 310 -26.71 2.06 -15.13
C CYS A 310 -27.13 1.16 -16.29
N ARG A 311 -27.24 1.73 -17.49
CA ARG A 311 -27.46 0.97 -18.72
C ARG A 311 -26.15 0.84 -19.48
N ALA A 312 -25.82 -0.35 -19.94
CA ALA A 312 -24.67 -0.56 -20.81
C ALA A 312 -24.77 0.40 -21.99
N THR A 313 -23.73 1.21 -22.18
CA THR A 313 -23.65 2.07 -23.35
C THR A 313 -23.36 1.16 -24.51
N ASP A 314 -24.21 1.19 -25.53
CA ASP A 314 -23.95 0.42 -26.73
C ASP A 314 -22.86 1.13 -27.55
N LEU A 315 -21.61 0.90 -27.15
CA LEU A 315 -20.40 1.46 -27.75
C LEU A 315 -20.29 1.12 -29.24
N CYS A 316 -20.91 0.03 -29.68
CA CYS A 316 -20.97 -0.36 -31.09
C CYS A 316 -21.95 0.46 -31.94
N ASN A 317 -22.83 1.24 -31.33
CA ASN A 317 -23.79 2.09 -32.04
C ASN A 317 -23.25 3.51 -32.19
N GLY A 318 -22.81 3.86 -33.41
CA GLY A 318 -22.43 5.23 -33.81
C GLY A 318 -20.95 5.45 -34.12
N VAL A 319 -20.07 4.47 -33.86
CA VAL A 319 -18.64 4.53 -34.19
C VAL A 319 -18.22 3.20 -34.82
N ASP A 320 -17.55 3.27 -35.98
CA ASP A 320 -16.94 2.09 -36.59
C ASP A 320 -15.65 1.71 -35.84
N HIS A 321 -15.69 0.58 -35.14
CA HIS A 321 -14.57 0.06 -34.37
C HIS A 321 -13.61 -0.81 -35.19
N GLY A 322 -13.91 -1.02 -36.48
CA GLY A 322 -13.11 -1.85 -37.38
C GLY A 322 -13.18 -3.34 -37.07
N CYS A 323 -14.28 -3.82 -36.49
CA CYS A 323 -14.51 -5.25 -36.30
C CYS A 323 -14.82 -5.91 -37.65
N GLU A 324 -14.14 -7.03 -37.96
CA GLU A 324 -14.37 -7.73 -39.23
C GLU A 324 -15.79 -8.30 -39.35
N PHE A 325 -16.35 -8.85 -38.27
CA PHE A 325 -17.71 -9.44 -38.28
C PHE A 325 -18.72 -8.64 -37.48
N LYS A 326 -18.68 -8.72 -36.15
CA LYS A 326 -19.69 -8.04 -35.31
C LYS A 326 -19.05 -7.41 -34.09
N CYS A 327 -19.34 -6.14 -33.86
CA CYS A 327 -19.04 -5.48 -32.60
C CYS A 327 -20.13 -5.84 -31.59
N VAL A 328 -19.73 -6.24 -30.38
CA VAL A 328 -20.64 -6.44 -29.25
C VAL A 328 -20.18 -5.57 -28.09
N SER A 329 -21.07 -4.69 -27.65
CA SER A 329 -20.86 -3.88 -26.45
C SER A 329 -20.90 -4.79 -25.23
N THR A 330 -19.82 -4.81 -24.47
CA THR A 330 -19.70 -5.56 -23.21
C THR A 330 -19.91 -4.63 -22.02
N GLU A 331 -19.80 -5.16 -20.80
CA GLU A 331 -19.85 -4.37 -19.57
C GLU A 331 -18.66 -3.39 -19.53
N GLY A 332 -18.81 -2.27 -20.24
CA GLY A 332 -17.91 -1.15 -20.15
C GLY A 332 -16.92 -0.94 -21.27
N SER A 333 -16.97 -1.81 -22.25
CA SER A 333 -16.06 -1.87 -23.39
C SER A 333 -16.83 -2.39 -24.60
N TYR A 334 -16.13 -2.60 -25.70
CA TYR A 334 -16.63 -3.36 -26.82
C TYR A 334 -15.63 -4.48 -27.13
N ARG A 335 -16.12 -5.55 -27.72
CA ARG A 335 -15.27 -6.57 -28.32
C ARG A 335 -15.82 -6.94 -29.68
N CYS A 336 -14.91 -7.23 -30.59
CA CYS A 336 -15.29 -7.86 -31.84
C CYS A 336 -15.57 -9.34 -31.56
N VAL A 337 -16.64 -9.86 -32.14
CA VAL A 337 -16.97 -11.28 -32.14
C VAL A 337 -16.87 -11.77 -33.57
N CYS A 338 -16.44 -13.01 -33.70
CA CYS A 338 -16.33 -13.71 -34.97
C CYS A 338 -17.52 -14.67 -35.15
N PRO A 339 -17.85 -15.05 -36.39
CA PRO A 339 -18.89 -16.04 -36.65
C PRO A 339 -18.49 -17.41 -36.07
N GLU A 340 -19.45 -18.31 -35.91
CA GLU A 340 -19.19 -19.67 -35.41
C GLU A 340 -18.06 -20.35 -36.23
N GLY A 341 -17.10 -20.99 -35.54
CA GLY A 341 -15.93 -21.62 -36.15
C GLY A 341 -14.70 -20.72 -36.36
N GLN A 342 -14.73 -19.46 -35.91
CA GLN A 342 -13.61 -18.51 -36.07
C GLN A 342 -13.19 -17.86 -34.73
N GLN A 343 -11.89 -17.57 -34.59
CA GLN A 343 -11.31 -16.86 -33.46
C GLN A 343 -10.81 -15.47 -33.85
N LEU A 344 -10.93 -14.56 -32.89
CA LEU A 344 -10.45 -13.18 -33.00
C LEU A 344 -8.93 -13.17 -32.97
N GLN A 345 -8.30 -12.55 -33.96
CA GLN A 345 -6.84 -12.48 -34.10
C GLN A 345 -6.22 -11.57 -33.03
N ALA A 346 -4.88 -11.57 -32.94
CA ALA A 346 -4.13 -10.78 -31.95
C ALA A 346 -4.34 -9.26 -32.06
N ASP A 347 -4.87 -8.77 -33.19
CA ASP A 347 -5.25 -7.37 -33.39
C ASP A 347 -6.57 -6.99 -32.70
N GLY A 348 -7.31 -7.98 -32.17
CA GLY A 348 -8.60 -7.80 -31.51
C GLY A 348 -9.74 -7.39 -32.44
N LYS A 349 -9.56 -7.52 -33.77
CA LYS A 349 -10.48 -6.98 -34.78
C LYS A 349 -10.76 -7.95 -35.93
N ALA A 350 -9.73 -8.62 -36.45
CA ALA A 350 -9.85 -9.57 -37.54
C ALA A 350 -10.28 -10.95 -37.04
N CYS A 351 -10.98 -11.70 -37.88
CA CYS A 351 -11.41 -13.05 -37.64
C CYS A 351 -10.54 -14.01 -38.46
N SER A 352 -10.17 -15.13 -37.85
CA SER A 352 -9.49 -16.22 -38.55
C SER A 352 -10.22 -17.51 -38.24
N LYS A 353 -10.28 -18.43 -39.21
CA LYS A 353 -10.63 -19.83 -38.91
C LYS A 353 -9.71 -20.32 -37.79
N CYS A 354 -10.23 -21.09 -36.83
CA CYS A 354 -9.40 -21.76 -35.81
C CYS A 354 -8.23 -22.47 -36.50
N GLY A 355 -7.09 -21.81 -36.52
CA GLY A 355 -5.83 -22.31 -37.02
C GLY A 355 -4.81 -21.95 -35.95
N ALA A 356 -4.18 -22.97 -35.38
CA ALA A 356 -3.08 -22.86 -34.41
C ALA A 356 -3.41 -22.14 -33.09
N GLY A 357 -4.00 -22.86 -32.13
CA GLY A 357 -4.05 -22.40 -30.74
C GLY A 357 -2.65 -22.08 -30.20
N HIS A 358 -2.44 -20.83 -29.78
CA HIS A 358 -1.22 -20.42 -29.10
C HIS A 358 -1.32 -20.84 -27.63
N VAL A 359 -0.78 -22.00 -27.24
CA VAL A 359 -0.82 -22.46 -25.83
C VAL A 359 0.58 -22.68 -25.26
N ASP A 360 0.73 -22.48 -23.96
CA ASP A 360 1.89 -22.97 -23.21
C ASP A 360 1.49 -24.28 -22.55
N LEU A 361 1.99 -25.40 -23.07
CA LEU A 361 1.68 -26.75 -22.59
C LEU A 361 2.87 -27.31 -21.81
N VAL A 362 2.65 -27.69 -20.56
CA VAL A 362 3.63 -28.46 -19.77
C VAL A 362 3.07 -29.86 -19.52
N MET A 363 3.78 -30.87 -20.00
CA MET A 363 3.47 -32.27 -19.75
C MET A 363 4.29 -32.78 -18.56
N VAL A 364 3.62 -33.41 -17.60
CA VAL A 364 4.20 -33.94 -16.37
C VAL A 364 4.03 -35.45 -16.38
N ILE A 365 5.12 -36.20 -16.56
CA ILE A 365 5.10 -37.66 -16.74
C ILE A 365 5.63 -38.40 -15.51
N ASP A 366 4.90 -39.43 -15.08
CA ASP A 366 5.32 -40.33 -14.02
C ASP A 366 6.43 -41.29 -14.51
N GLY A 367 7.62 -41.17 -13.92
CA GLY A 367 8.77 -42.05 -14.10
C GLY A 367 9.00 -42.99 -12.92
N SER A 368 8.01 -43.17 -12.05
CA SER A 368 8.09 -44.03 -10.87
C SER A 368 8.12 -45.51 -11.21
N LYS A 369 8.58 -46.33 -10.24
CA LYS A 369 8.71 -47.79 -10.35
C LYS A 369 7.38 -48.50 -10.67
N SER A 370 6.24 -47.94 -10.28
CA SER A 370 4.93 -48.55 -10.53
C SER A 370 4.59 -48.63 -12.01
N VAL A 371 5.03 -47.62 -12.80
CA VAL A 371 4.77 -47.53 -14.23
C VAL A 371 5.36 -48.74 -14.97
N ARG A 372 6.57 -49.17 -14.63
CA ARG A 372 7.40 -50.16 -15.35
C ARG A 372 7.95 -49.63 -16.68
N PRO A 373 9.12 -50.13 -17.13
CA PRO A 373 9.77 -49.64 -18.35
C PRO A 373 8.91 -49.78 -19.62
N GLN A 374 8.16 -50.88 -19.77
CA GLN A 374 7.35 -51.13 -20.95
C GLN A 374 6.22 -50.08 -21.10
N ASN A 375 5.57 -49.74 -20.00
CA ASN A 375 4.50 -48.74 -20.00
C ASN A 375 5.05 -47.33 -20.13
N PHE A 376 6.23 -47.06 -19.58
CA PHE A 376 6.89 -45.75 -19.75
C PHE A 376 7.18 -45.46 -21.24
N GLU A 377 7.48 -46.49 -22.02
CA GLU A 377 7.63 -46.34 -23.47
C GLU A 377 6.31 -46.00 -24.17
N LEU A 378 5.18 -46.52 -23.68
CA LEU A 378 3.85 -46.17 -24.16
C LEU A 378 3.50 -44.71 -23.80
N VAL A 379 3.87 -44.24 -22.61
CA VAL A 379 3.72 -42.83 -22.22
C VAL A 379 4.47 -41.92 -23.19
N LYS A 380 5.73 -42.24 -23.52
CA LYS A 380 6.53 -41.45 -24.47
C LYS A 380 5.91 -41.42 -25.87
N GLN A 381 5.41 -42.56 -26.35
CA GLN A 381 4.68 -42.62 -27.63
C GLN A 381 3.39 -41.80 -27.59
N PHE A 382 2.67 -41.82 -26.47
CA PHE A 382 1.44 -41.05 -26.31
C PHE A 382 1.70 -39.54 -26.27
N VAL A 383 2.75 -39.11 -25.56
CA VAL A 383 3.23 -37.72 -25.58
C VAL A 383 3.57 -37.29 -27.01
N ASN A 384 4.25 -38.12 -27.79
CA ASN A 384 4.55 -37.81 -29.19
C ASN A 384 3.30 -37.67 -30.05
N ARG A 385 2.28 -38.51 -29.83
CA ARG A 385 0.97 -38.37 -30.51
C ARG A 385 0.29 -37.05 -30.18
N ILE A 386 0.40 -36.57 -28.93
CA ILE A 386 -0.11 -35.24 -28.56
C ILE A 386 0.67 -34.15 -29.31
N VAL A 387 1.99 -34.26 -29.37
CA VAL A 387 2.84 -33.28 -30.07
C VAL A 387 2.53 -33.23 -31.57
N ASP A 388 2.19 -34.35 -32.21
CA ASP A 388 1.76 -34.39 -33.61
C ASP A 388 0.46 -33.62 -33.88
N LEU A 389 -0.37 -33.39 -32.86
CA LEU A 389 -1.62 -32.63 -32.96
C LEU A 389 -1.41 -31.13 -32.74
N LEU A 390 -0.24 -30.74 -32.25
CA LEU A 390 0.06 -29.36 -31.88
C LEU A 390 0.87 -28.68 -32.99
N GLU A 391 0.45 -27.48 -33.35
CA GLU A 391 1.23 -26.59 -34.21
C GLU A 391 2.33 -25.89 -33.38
N VAL A 392 3.40 -26.63 -33.11
CA VAL A 392 4.57 -26.11 -32.37
C VAL A 392 5.34 -25.13 -33.25
N SER A 393 5.51 -23.90 -32.77
CA SER A 393 6.37 -22.92 -33.41
C SER A 393 6.85 -21.87 -32.39
N PRO A 394 7.89 -21.07 -32.69
CA PRO A 394 8.38 -20.02 -31.78
C PRO A 394 7.30 -19.00 -31.36
N HIS A 395 6.34 -18.76 -32.26
CA HIS A 395 5.22 -17.84 -32.08
C HIS A 395 3.90 -18.56 -31.74
N GLY A 396 3.86 -19.90 -31.84
CA GLY A 396 2.68 -20.75 -31.72
C GLY A 396 2.53 -21.41 -30.35
N THR A 397 2.37 -22.73 -30.37
CA THR A 397 2.39 -23.56 -29.17
C THR A 397 3.81 -23.79 -28.67
N ARG A 398 4.01 -23.65 -27.36
CA ARG A 398 5.26 -24.00 -26.67
C ARG A 398 5.02 -25.22 -25.79
N VAL A 399 5.97 -26.15 -25.78
CA VAL A 399 5.83 -27.42 -25.06
C VAL A 399 7.01 -27.63 -24.14
N GLY A 400 6.73 -27.89 -22.87
CA GLY A 400 7.69 -28.32 -21.86
C GLY A 400 7.39 -29.72 -21.37
N LEU A 401 8.42 -30.44 -20.93
CA LEU A 401 8.30 -31.79 -20.37
C LEU A 401 9.01 -31.89 -19.02
N VAL A 402 8.28 -32.38 -18.03
CA VAL A 402 8.75 -32.64 -16.67
C VAL A 402 8.53 -34.11 -16.36
N GLN A 403 9.56 -34.77 -15.87
CA GLN A 403 9.48 -36.13 -15.36
C GLN A 403 9.57 -36.13 -13.84
N TYR A 404 8.77 -36.97 -13.17
CA TYR A 404 8.83 -37.09 -11.72
C TYR A 404 8.92 -38.54 -11.23
N SER A 405 9.52 -38.71 -10.07
CA SER A 405 9.52 -39.94 -9.29
C SER A 405 9.63 -39.58 -7.79
N SER A 406 10.69 -40.00 -7.09
CA SER A 406 11.06 -39.43 -5.78
C SER A 406 11.68 -38.03 -5.88
N ARG A 407 12.00 -37.59 -7.10
CA ARG A 407 12.50 -36.24 -7.43
C ARG A 407 11.86 -35.80 -8.74
N VAL A 408 11.81 -34.49 -8.97
CA VAL A 408 11.30 -33.90 -10.21
C VAL A 408 12.48 -33.44 -11.06
N ARG A 409 12.40 -33.63 -12.38
CA ARG A 409 13.40 -33.22 -13.37
C ARG A 409 12.70 -32.57 -14.57
N THR A 410 13.09 -31.36 -14.94
CA THR A 410 12.73 -30.77 -16.23
C THR A 410 13.57 -31.44 -17.32
N GLU A 411 12.96 -32.19 -18.23
CA GLU A 411 13.66 -32.74 -19.40
C GLU A 411 13.96 -31.63 -20.41
N PHE A 412 12.98 -30.76 -20.62
CA PHE A 412 13.14 -29.53 -21.39
C PHE A 412 12.09 -28.46 -21.05
N PRO A 413 12.48 -27.18 -20.98
CA PRO A 413 11.57 -26.05 -20.78
C PRO A 413 10.83 -25.62 -22.05
N LEU A 414 9.84 -24.74 -21.89
CA LEU A 414 8.95 -24.23 -22.96
C LEU A 414 9.71 -23.47 -24.05
N ASN A 415 10.89 -22.92 -23.74
CA ASN A 415 11.71 -22.14 -24.68
C ASN A 415 12.85 -22.93 -25.34
N LYS A 416 12.99 -24.24 -25.08
CA LYS A 416 14.15 -25.01 -25.61
C LYS A 416 13.97 -25.51 -27.04
N TYR A 417 12.80 -26.03 -27.39
CA TYR A 417 12.51 -26.59 -28.71
C TYR A 417 11.40 -25.80 -29.38
N HIS A 418 11.46 -25.72 -30.72
CA HIS A 418 10.57 -24.86 -31.49
C HIS A 418 9.88 -25.60 -32.65
N SER A 419 10.07 -26.92 -32.75
CA SER A 419 9.43 -27.76 -33.74
C SER A 419 8.95 -29.07 -33.11
N ALA A 420 7.87 -29.63 -33.67
CA ALA A 420 7.32 -30.91 -33.24
C ALA A 420 8.35 -32.05 -33.35
N ASP A 421 9.18 -32.06 -34.40
CA ASP A 421 10.17 -33.12 -34.63
C ASP A 421 11.30 -33.11 -33.59
N GLU A 422 11.78 -31.93 -33.18
CA GLU A 422 12.77 -31.80 -32.09
C GLU A 422 12.21 -32.30 -30.76
N ILE A 423 10.98 -31.91 -30.43
CA ILE A 423 10.29 -32.34 -29.22
C ILE A 423 10.13 -33.86 -29.23
N LYS A 424 9.63 -34.44 -30.32
CA LYS A 424 9.42 -35.89 -30.42
C LYS A 424 10.69 -36.69 -30.22
N LYS A 425 11.79 -36.22 -30.80
CA LYS A 425 13.11 -36.83 -30.60
C LYS A 425 13.55 -36.73 -29.14
N ALA A 426 13.43 -35.56 -28.54
CA ALA A 426 13.81 -35.34 -27.14
C ALA A 426 12.97 -36.18 -26.16
N VAL A 427 11.66 -36.35 -26.43
CA VAL A 427 10.77 -37.21 -25.63
C VAL A 427 11.26 -38.66 -25.65
N MET A 428 11.64 -39.19 -26.81
CA MET A 428 12.11 -40.59 -26.93
C MET A 428 13.43 -40.84 -26.21
N GLU A 429 14.27 -39.80 -26.08
CA GLU A 429 15.56 -39.85 -25.38
C GLU A 429 15.42 -39.80 -23.84
N VAL A 430 14.22 -39.57 -23.29
CA VAL A 430 14.01 -39.50 -21.84
C VAL A 430 14.25 -40.85 -21.16
N GLU A 431 15.11 -40.83 -20.14
CA GLU A 431 15.48 -41.99 -19.33
C GLU A 431 14.47 -42.24 -18.20
N TYR A 432 14.23 -43.52 -17.88
CA TYR A 432 13.31 -43.93 -16.82
C TYR A 432 13.95 -43.84 -15.42
N MET A 433 13.22 -43.37 -14.40
CA MET A 433 13.78 -43.04 -13.07
C MET A 433 13.66 -44.15 -12.01
N GLU A 434 12.65 -45.02 -12.06
CA GLU A 434 12.48 -46.21 -11.21
C GLU A 434 12.34 -45.98 -9.69
N LYS A 435 11.91 -44.79 -9.24
CA LYS A 435 11.77 -44.45 -7.81
C LYS A 435 10.30 -44.29 -7.36
N GLY A 436 10.03 -43.57 -6.26
CA GLY A 436 8.69 -43.35 -5.72
C GLY A 436 7.82 -42.44 -6.59
N THR A 437 6.61 -42.12 -6.14
CA THR A 437 5.60 -41.36 -6.89
C THR A 437 5.22 -40.10 -6.09
N MET A 438 5.91 -38.99 -6.34
CA MET A 438 5.67 -37.68 -5.67
C MET A 438 4.95 -36.71 -6.61
N THR A 439 3.66 -36.94 -6.84
CA THR A 439 2.85 -36.13 -7.77
C THR A 439 2.64 -34.71 -7.25
N GLY A 440 2.48 -34.52 -5.93
CA GLY A 440 2.33 -33.20 -5.32
C GLY A 440 3.56 -32.31 -5.55
N LEU A 441 4.76 -32.89 -5.39
CA LEU A 441 6.02 -32.22 -5.71
C LEU A 441 6.15 -31.87 -7.20
N ALA A 442 5.64 -32.72 -8.09
CA ALA A 442 5.62 -32.46 -9.53
C ALA A 442 4.71 -31.27 -9.87
N LEU A 443 3.51 -31.21 -9.28
CA LEU A 443 2.59 -30.08 -9.42
C LEU A 443 3.21 -28.79 -8.91
N LYS A 444 3.85 -28.83 -7.73
CA LYS A 444 4.59 -27.69 -7.18
C LYS A 444 5.64 -27.17 -8.16
N HIS A 445 6.48 -28.07 -8.68
CA HIS A 445 7.52 -27.71 -9.62
C HIS A 445 6.95 -27.09 -10.90
N MET A 446 5.86 -27.65 -11.43
CA MET A 446 5.20 -27.13 -12.62
C MET A 446 4.70 -25.69 -12.42
N VAL A 447 4.02 -25.42 -11.30
CA VAL A 447 3.48 -24.08 -10.97
C VAL A 447 4.58 -23.06 -10.71
N GLU A 448 5.58 -23.41 -9.90
CA GLU A 448 6.62 -22.47 -9.46
C GLU A 448 7.72 -22.24 -10.50
N HIS A 449 8.06 -23.27 -11.30
CA HIS A 449 9.23 -23.24 -12.19
C HIS A 449 8.82 -23.37 -13.66
N SER A 450 8.11 -24.43 -14.04
CA SER A 450 7.86 -24.72 -15.46
C SER A 450 7.00 -23.68 -16.17
N PHE A 451 6.08 -23.02 -15.46
CA PHE A 451 5.30 -21.89 -15.96
C PHE A 451 5.90 -20.51 -15.63
N SER A 452 7.18 -20.45 -15.25
CA SER A 452 7.90 -19.19 -15.08
C SER A 452 8.33 -18.62 -16.43
N GLU A 453 8.47 -17.30 -16.50
CA GLU A 453 8.98 -16.62 -17.70
C GLU A 453 10.43 -17.03 -18.03
N LEU A 454 11.22 -17.41 -17.02
CA LEU A 454 12.58 -17.92 -17.17
C LEU A 454 12.61 -19.23 -17.96
N GLU A 455 11.65 -20.12 -17.69
CA GLU A 455 11.50 -21.40 -18.39
C GLU A 455 10.66 -21.27 -19.67
N GLY A 456 10.37 -20.04 -20.12
CA GLY A 456 9.78 -19.76 -21.43
C GLY A 456 8.27 -19.57 -21.47
N ALA A 457 7.59 -19.56 -20.31
CA ALA A 457 6.18 -19.24 -20.25
C ALA A 457 5.92 -17.78 -20.62
N ARG A 458 4.85 -17.52 -21.36
CA ARG A 458 4.48 -16.16 -21.77
C ARG A 458 3.83 -15.40 -20.60
N PRO A 459 4.03 -14.07 -20.50
CA PRO A 459 3.39 -13.25 -19.47
C PRO A 459 1.87 -13.40 -19.48
N LEU A 460 1.25 -13.39 -18.29
CA LEU A 460 -0.21 -13.51 -18.15
C LEU A 460 -0.96 -12.37 -18.88
N SER A 461 -0.32 -11.21 -19.08
CA SER A 461 -0.88 -10.08 -19.83
C SER A 461 -1.18 -10.39 -21.30
N TYR A 462 -0.57 -11.42 -21.89
CA TYR A 462 -0.86 -11.85 -23.26
C TYR A 462 -2.05 -12.80 -23.37
N ASN A 463 -2.66 -13.18 -22.22
CA ASN A 463 -3.84 -14.05 -22.16
C ASN A 463 -3.70 -15.36 -22.94
N ILE A 464 -2.50 -15.93 -22.93
CA ILE A 464 -2.19 -17.23 -23.55
C ILE A 464 -2.64 -18.34 -22.59
N PRO A 465 -3.45 -19.31 -23.05
CA PRO A 465 -3.83 -20.46 -22.24
C PRO A 465 -2.61 -21.25 -21.77
N ARG A 466 -2.56 -21.54 -20.47
CA ARG A 466 -1.57 -22.42 -19.84
C ARG A 466 -2.22 -23.76 -19.53
N ILE A 467 -1.64 -24.85 -20.02
CA ILE A 467 -2.21 -26.19 -19.88
C ILE A 467 -1.20 -27.10 -19.19
N GLY A 468 -1.59 -27.68 -18.06
CA GLY A 468 -0.82 -28.71 -17.37
C GLY A 468 -1.42 -30.09 -17.65
N LEU A 469 -0.67 -30.99 -18.29
CA LEU A 469 -1.11 -32.34 -18.58
C LEU A 469 -0.33 -33.35 -17.74
N VAL A 470 -0.99 -34.00 -16.78
CA VAL A 470 -0.36 -34.88 -15.79
C VAL A 470 -0.67 -36.34 -16.09
N PHE A 471 0.37 -37.17 -16.17
CA PHE A 471 0.27 -38.63 -16.30
C PHE A 471 0.69 -39.30 -15.00
N THR A 472 -0.13 -40.21 -14.47
CA THR A 472 0.18 -41.01 -13.27
C THR A 472 -0.37 -42.44 -13.39
N ASP A 473 0.37 -43.44 -12.89
CA ASP A 473 -0.06 -44.86 -12.83
C ASP A 473 -0.31 -45.35 -11.39
N GLY A 474 -0.22 -44.45 -10.40
CA GLY A 474 -0.28 -44.86 -9.00
C GLY A 474 -0.67 -43.75 -8.03
N ARG A 475 -1.01 -44.19 -6.82
CA ARG A 475 -1.31 -43.31 -5.69
C ARG A 475 -0.08 -42.46 -5.34
N SER A 476 -0.29 -41.16 -5.18
CA SER A 476 0.78 -40.27 -4.72
C SER A 476 1.23 -40.60 -3.29
N GLN A 477 2.52 -40.41 -3.01
CA GLN A 477 3.10 -40.59 -1.67
C GLN A 477 3.17 -39.28 -0.86
N ASP A 478 2.75 -38.17 -1.47
CA ASP A 478 2.64 -36.84 -0.91
C ASP A 478 1.25 -36.23 -1.15
N ASP A 479 0.95 -35.11 -0.50
CA ASP A 479 -0.34 -34.42 -0.70
C ASP A 479 -0.35 -33.65 -2.02
N ILE A 480 -1.35 -33.95 -2.84
CA ILE A 480 -1.60 -33.32 -4.14
C ILE A 480 -2.56 -32.13 -4.05
N SER A 481 -3.39 -32.08 -2.99
CA SER A 481 -4.59 -31.24 -2.93
C SER A 481 -4.23 -29.76 -2.96
N GLU A 482 -3.20 -29.38 -2.21
CA GLU A 482 -2.73 -27.99 -2.13
C GLU A 482 -2.27 -27.47 -3.51
N TRP A 483 -1.41 -28.24 -4.18
CA TRP A 483 -0.78 -27.80 -5.43
C TRP A 483 -1.69 -27.94 -6.64
N ALA A 484 -2.60 -28.92 -6.65
CA ALA A 484 -3.68 -29.00 -7.63
C ALA A 484 -4.59 -27.77 -7.57
N ARG A 485 -4.99 -27.35 -6.36
CA ARG A 485 -5.80 -26.14 -6.17
C ARG A 485 -5.03 -24.89 -6.61
N ARG A 486 -3.78 -24.73 -6.20
CA ARG A 486 -2.94 -23.57 -6.57
C ARG A 486 -2.71 -23.49 -8.09
N ALA A 487 -2.54 -24.61 -8.78
CA ALA A 487 -2.41 -24.63 -10.24
C ALA A 487 -3.67 -24.05 -10.91
N LYS A 488 -4.85 -24.51 -10.49
CA LYS A 488 -6.15 -24.03 -10.99
C LYS A 488 -6.38 -22.55 -10.68
N GLU A 489 -6.09 -22.11 -9.46
CA GLU A 489 -6.19 -20.69 -9.05
C GLU A 489 -5.21 -19.78 -9.81
N SER A 490 -4.09 -20.33 -10.29
CA SER A 490 -3.11 -19.61 -11.11
C SER A 490 -3.50 -19.54 -12.59
N GLY A 491 -4.71 -19.98 -12.96
CA GLY A 491 -5.22 -19.95 -14.32
C GLY A 491 -4.65 -21.05 -15.24
N ILE A 492 -4.12 -22.13 -14.67
CA ILE A 492 -3.65 -23.29 -15.43
C ILE A 492 -4.82 -24.27 -15.58
N THR A 493 -5.15 -24.62 -16.82
CA THR A 493 -6.11 -25.68 -17.12
C THR A 493 -5.42 -27.03 -16.93
N MET A 494 -5.88 -27.80 -15.96
CA MET A 494 -5.26 -29.06 -15.56
C MET A 494 -5.99 -30.24 -16.21
N PHE A 495 -5.25 -31.06 -16.94
CA PHE A 495 -5.69 -32.36 -17.44
C PHE A 495 -4.96 -33.46 -16.66
N ALA A 496 -5.71 -34.47 -16.24
CA ALA A 496 -5.19 -35.60 -15.48
C ALA A 496 -5.49 -36.93 -16.19
N VAL A 497 -4.42 -37.70 -16.40
CA VAL A 497 -4.43 -38.96 -17.12
C VAL A 497 -3.94 -40.05 -16.18
N GLY A 498 -4.87 -40.91 -15.79
CA GLY A 498 -4.60 -42.10 -15.00
C GLY A 498 -4.44 -43.32 -15.86
N VAL A 499 -3.40 -44.12 -15.60
CA VAL A 499 -3.33 -45.48 -16.13
C VAL A 499 -3.28 -46.50 -14.98
N GLY A 500 -3.71 -47.74 -15.27
CA GLY A 500 -3.45 -48.91 -14.44
C GLY A 500 -4.01 -48.82 -13.03
N LYS A 501 -3.16 -48.47 -12.04
CA LYS A 501 -3.55 -48.43 -10.61
C LYS A 501 -3.69 -47.01 -10.06
N ALA A 502 -3.82 -46.02 -10.93
CA ALA A 502 -4.05 -44.65 -10.51
C ALA A 502 -5.35 -44.51 -9.70
N VAL A 503 -5.34 -43.62 -8.70
CA VAL A 503 -6.51 -43.35 -7.86
C VAL A 503 -7.38 -42.30 -8.53
N GLU A 504 -8.60 -42.66 -8.92
CA GLU A 504 -9.53 -41.76 -9.62
C GLU A 504 -9.79 -40.47 -8.83
N GLU A 505 -9.98 -40.56 -7.51
CA GLU A 505 -10.18 -39.38 -6.66
C GLU A 505 -9.01 -38.39 -6.73
N GLU A 506 -7.76 -38.89 -6.83
CA GLU A 506 -6.57 -38.05 -6.94
C GLU A 506 -6.51 -37.34 -8.30
N LEU A 507 -6.86 -38.05 -9.37
CA LEU A 507 -6.90 -37.51 -10.73
C LEU A 507 -8.01 -36.45 -10.88
N ARG A 508 -9.20 -36.73 -10.35
CA ARG A 508 -10.31 -35.76 -10.32
C ARG A 508 -9.95 -34.51 -9.52
N ALA A 509 -9.18 -34.64 -8.44
CA ALA A 509 -8.70 -33.49 -7.67
C ALA A 509 -7.72 -32.62 -8.47
N ILE A 510 -6.90 -33.22 -9.32
CA ILE A 510 -5.95 -32.52 -10.21
C ILE A 510 -6.69 -31.82 -11.35
N ALA A 511 -7.62 -32.51 -12.00
CA ALA A 511 -8.36 -32.00 -13.16
C ALA A 511 -9.10 -30.67 -12.87
N SER A 512 -9.20 -29.84 -13.90
CA SER A 512 -10.02 -28.61 -13.91
C SER A 512 -11.48 -28.92 -14.25
N GLU A 513 -12.38 -28.01 -13.87
CA GLU A 513 -13.80 -28.10 -14.25
C GLU A 513 -14.02 -27.78 -15.74
N PRO A 514 -14.96 -28.47 -16.43
CA PRO A 514 -15.71 -29.64 -15.97
C PRO A 514 -14.79 -30.87 -15.90
N VAL A 515 -14.79 -31.58 -14.76
CA VAL A 515 -13.86 -32.69 -14.51
C VAL A 515 -13.95 -33.75 -15.61
N GLU A 516 -15.15 -34.12 -16.06
CA GLU A 516 -15.35 -35.17 -17.08
C GLU A 516 -14.69 -34.88 -18.44
N GLN A 517 -14.34 -33.62 -18.73
CA GLN A 517 -13.62 -33.24 -19.96
C GLN A 517 -12.09 -33.18 -19.77
N HIS A 518 -11.63 -33.06 -18.53
CA HIS A 518 -10.23 -32.87 -18.15
C HIS A 518 -9.61 -34.07 -17.43
N PHE A 519 -10.42 -35.08 -17.14
CA PHE A 519 -10.02 -36.32 -16.50
C PHE A 519 -10.18 -37.47 -17.50
N SER A 520 -9.22 -38.38 -17.50
CA SER A 520 -9.38 -39.67 -18.15
C SER A 520 -8.63 -40.73 -17.38
N TYR A 521 -9.27 -41.88 -17.25
CA TYR A 521 -8.70 -43.06 -16.63
C TYR A 521 -8.85 -44.23 -17.58
N SER A 522 -7.76 -44.98 -17.75
CA SER A 522 -7.80 -46.24 -18.47
C SER A 522 -7.00 -47.32 -17.76
N ALA A 523 -7.45 -48.58 -17.88
CA ALA A 523 -6.66 -49.73 -17.47
C ALA A 523 -5.39 -49.94 -18.35
N ASP A 524 -5.37 -49.39 -19.57
CA ASP A 524 -4.27 -49.55 -20.54
C ASP A 524 -4.09 -48.31 -21.43
N PHE A 525 -2.84 -47.92 -21.68
CA PHE A 525 -2.43 -46.81 -22.55
C PHE A 525 -2.99 -46.90 -23.98
N THR A 526 -3.31 -48.12 -24.45
CA THR A 526 -3.83 -48.35 -25.81
C THR A 526 -5.21 -47.72 -26.06
N THR A 527 -5.99 -47.46 -25.01
CA THR A 527 -7.39 -47.00 -25.10
C THR A 527 -7.59 -45.51 -24.80
N MET A 528 -6.50 -44.75 -24.63
CA MET A 528 -6.53 -43.31 -24.32
C MET A 528 -6.81 -42.40 -25.52
N THR A 529 -7.46 -42.88 -26.58
CA THR A 529 -7.83 -42.09 -27.77
C THR A 529 -8.83 -40.98 -27.45
N HIS A 530 -9.72 -41.17 -26.48
CA HIS A 530 -10.71 -40.16 -26.07
C HIS A 530 -10.08 -38.87 -25.53
N LEU A 531 -8.93 -38.95 -24.86
CA LEU A 531 -8.19 -37.77 -24.40
C LEU A 531 -7.68 -36.94 -25.56
N VAL A 532 -7.16 -37.59 -26.59
CA VAL A 532 -6.62 -36.92 -27.78
C VAL A 532 -7.74 -36.14 -28.49
N GLU A 533 -8.93 -36.71 -28.56
CA GLU A 533 -10.11 -36.06 -29.16
C GLU A 533 -10.64 -34.90 -28.29
N ASN A 534 -10.76 -35.10 -26.97
CA ASN A 534 -11.18 -34.04 -26.05
C ASN A 534 -10.16 -32.89 -25.95
N PHE A 535 -8.87 -33.22 -26.02
CA PHE A 535 -7.78 -32.25 -26.07
C PHE A 535 -7.84 -31.43 -27.37
N LYS A 536 -8.17 -32.06 -28.50
CA LYS A 536 -8.42 -31.37 -29.77
C LYS A 536 -9.60 -30.39 -29.65
N LEU A 537 -10.73 -30.82 -29.10
CA LEU A 537 -11.96 -30.02 -28.93
C LEU A 537 -11.80 -28.82 -27.97
N ASN A 538 -10.98 -28.97 -26.93
CA ASN A 538 -10.78 -27.93 -25.92
C ASN A 538 -9.65 -26.94 -26.25
N ILE A 539 -8.77 -27.30 -27.20
CA ILE A 539 -7.72 -26.40 -27.73
C ILE A 539 -8.22 -25.63 -28.95
N CYS A 540 -9.09 -26.25 -29.76
CA CYS A 540 -9.78 -25.64 -30.89
C CYS A 540 -11.19 -26.26 -30.99
N PRO A 541 -12.28 -25.50 -30.83
CA PRO A 541 -13.61 -26.05 -31.10
C PRO A 541 -13.74 -26.30 -32.61
N GLU A 542 -13.55 -27.54 -33.06
CA GLU A 542 -13.93 -27.94 -34.41
C GLU A 542 -15.41 -28.32 -34.46
N GLU A 543 -15.99 -27.98 -35.61
CA GLU A 543 -17.39 -28.08 -35.95
C GLU A 543 -17.95 -29.50 -35.85
N GLY A 544 -19.10 -29.62 -35.19
CA GLY A 544 -20.23 -30.39 -35.69
C GLY A 544 -20.26 -31.89 -35.41
N LYS A 545 -21.10 -32.26 -34.44
CA LYS A 545 -22.28 -33.11 -34.68
C LYS A 545 -23.26 -32.88 -33.55
N GLY A 546 -24.48 -32.48 -33.91
CA GLY A 546 -25.55 -32.25 -32.95
C GLY A 546 -25.89 -33.53 -32.23
N GLU A 547 -25.43 -33.67 -31.00
CA GLU A 547 -26.10 -34.43 -29.96
C GLU A 547 -26.10 -33.60 -28.68
N MET A 548 -27.19 -33.79 -27.95
CA MET A 548 -27.79 -32.86 -27.03
C MET A 548 -27.15 -33.03 -25.66
N GLU A 549 -26.23 -32.15 -25.26
CA GLU A 549 -25.70 -32.14 -23.89
C GLU A 549 -25.98 -30.82 -23.17
N ILE A 550 -26.51 -31.01 -21.97
CA ILE A 550 -27.23 -30.06 -21.13
C ILE A 550 -26.27 -28.95 -20.68
N ARG A 551 -26.47 -27.74 -21.20
CA ARG A 551 -25.90 -26.51 -20.63
C ARG A 551 -26.54 -26.20 -19.29
N SER A 552 -25.76 -25.58 -18.41
CA SER A 552 -26.00 -25.43 -16.97
C SER A 552 -27.42 -24.95 -16.59
N PRO A 553 -27.92 -25.29 -15.38
CA PRO A 553 -29.26 -24.92 -14.90
C PRO A 553 -29.54 -23.41 -14.78
N CYS A 554 -28.59 -22.54 -15.11
CA CYS A 554 -28.68 -21.10 -14.93
C CYS A 554 -28.89 -20.31 -16.23
N GLU A 555 -28.77 -20.92 -17.42
CA GLU A 555 -29.18 -20.25 -18.69
C GLU A 555 -30.70 -20.37 -18.96
N CYS A 556 -31.44 -21.06 -18.10
CA CYS A 556 -32.89 -21.15 -18.19
C CYS A 556 -33.61 -19.84 -17.84
N GLU A 557 -33.02 -18.87 -17.15
CA GLU A 557 -33.75 -17.63 -16.80
C GLU A 557 -34.12 -16.82 -18.03
N ALA A 558 -33.26 -16.72 -19.04
CA ALA A 558 -33.58 -15.98 -20.26
C ALA A 558 -34.66 -16.69 -21.11
N LEU A 559 -34.62 -18.02 -21.16
CA LEU A 559 -35.63 -18.84 -21.86
C LEU A 559 -36.96 -18.89 -21.11
N VAL A 560 -36.94 -18.94 -19.77
CA VAL A 560 -38.12 -18.85 -18.91
C VAL A 560 -38.69 -17.43 -18.99
N GLN A 561 -37.88 -16.37 -18.97
CA GLN A 561 -38.35 -15.00 -19.16
C GLN A 561 -38.99 -14.84 -20.55
N PHE A 562 -38.36 -15.39 -21.58
CA PHE A 562 -38.90 -15.38 -22.94
C PHE A 562 -40.21 -16.19 -23.04
N GLN A 563 -40.27 -17.40 -22.47
CA GLN A 563 -41.50 -18.20 -22.42
C GLN A 563 -42.60 -17.49 -21.62
N THR A 564 -42.28 -16.93 -20.45
CA THR A 564 -43.26 -16.25 -19.59
C THR A 564 -43.80 -14.99 -20.27
N ASN A 565 -42.92 -14.20 -20.92
CA ASN A 565 -43.34 -13.05 -21.72
C ASN A 565 -44.17 -13.46 -22.94
N THR A 566 -43.77 -14.52 -23.64
CA THR A 566 -44.50 -15.01 -24.83
C THR A 566 -45.87 -15.57 -24.42
N VAL A 567 -45.96 -16.31 -23.32
CA VAL A 567 -47.23 -16.82 -22.77
C VAL A 567 -48.11 -15.68 -22.28
N ALA A 568 -47.55 -14.66 -21.62
CA ALA A 568 -48.31 -13.47 -21.21
C ALA A 568 -48.84 -12.68 -22.41
N ILE A 569 -48.04 -12.55 -23.48
CA ILE A 569 -48.47 -11.93 -24.74
C ILE A 569 -49.57 -12.78 -25.41
N LEU A 570 -49.42 -14.10 -25.45
CA LEU A 570 -50.42 -15.01 -26.01
C LEU A 570 -51.73 -14.99 -25.21
N GLN A 571 -51.67 -14.91 -23.87
CA GLN A 571 -52.82 -14.75 -22.98
C GLN A 571 -53.52 -13.40 -23.22
N SER A 572 -52.77 -12.31 -23.32
CA SER A 572 -53.32 -10.99 -23.66
C SER A 572 -54.00 -10.98 -25.04
N LEU A 573 -53.41 -11.66 -26.02
CA LEU A 573 -53.99 -11.80 -27.36
C LEU A 573 -55.25 -12.66 -27.33
N THR A 574 -55.30 -13.74 -26.55
CA THR A 574 -56.51 -14.58 -26.42
C THR A 574 -57.63 -13.85 -25.68
N GLU A 575 -57.36 -13.11 -24.62
CA GLU A 575 -58.36 -12.27 -23.94
C GLU A 575 -58.92 -11.19 -24.87
N LYS A 576 -58.05 -10.52 -25.63
CA LYS A 576 -58.50 -9.57 -26.67
C LYS A 576 -59.36 -10.28 -27.71
N ASN A 577 -58.99 -11.48 -28.15
CA ASN A 577 -59.77 -12.20 -29.15
C ASN A 577 -61.15 -12.64 -28.61
N ILE A 578 -61.25 -13.02 -27.34
CA ILE A 578 -62.52 -13.33 -26.65
C ILE A 578 -63.37 -12.06 -26.52
N LEU A 579 -62.79 -10.93 -26.16
CA LEU A 579 -63.49 -9.64 -26.11
C LEU A 579 -64.01 -9.24 -27.48
N TRP A 580 -63.21 -9.44 -28.53
CA TRP A 580 -63.62 -9.17 -29.92
C TRP A 580 -64.75 -10.11 -30.36
N ALA A 581 -64.69 -11.39 -30.00
CA ALA A 581 -65.77 -12.35 -30.30
C ALA A 581 -67.08 -11.97 -29.61
N HIS A 582 -67.05 -11.54 -28.34
CA HIS A 582 -68.25 -11.04 -27.66
C HIS A 582 -68.80 -9.75 -28.29
N ALA A 583 -67.93 -8.82 -28.66
CA ALA A 583 -68.34 -7.59 -29.35
C ALA A 583 -68.99 -7.90 -30.71
N LEU A 584 -68.44 -8.86 -31.46
CA LEU A 584 -69.00 -9.33 -32.72
C LEU A 584 -70.37 -9.98 -32.52
N ALA A 585 -70.52 -10.84 -31.51
CA ALA A 585 -71.79 -11.47 -31.16
C ALA A 585 -72.87 -10.45 -30.76
N GLN A 586 -72.49 -9.39 -30.05
CA GLN A 586 -73.41 -8.30 -29.72
C GLN A 586 -73.80 -7.48 -30.96
N MET A 587 -72.87 -7.27 -31.89
CA MET A 587 -73.17 -6.61 -33.16
C MET A 587 -74.10 -7.44 -34.04
N THR A 588 -73.89 -8.75 -34.17
CA THR A 588 -74.80 -9.62 -34.92
C THR A 588 -76.19 -9.67 -34.28
N ALA A 589 -76.30 -9.78 -32.96
CA ALA A 589 -77.59 -9.73 -32.28
C ALA A 589 -78.34 -8.39 -32.51
N ARG A 590 -77.60 -7.27 -32.53
CA ARG A 590 -78.18 -5.95 -32.88
C ARG A 590 -78.61 -5.86 -34.35
N LEU A 591 -77.83 -6.45 -35.26
CA LEU A 591 -78.19 -6.53 -36.67
C LEU A 591 -79.47 -7.36 -36.88
N GLU A 592 -79.58 -8.52 -36.23
CA GLU A 592 -80.79 -9.34 -36.28
C GLU A 592 -82.02 -8.62 -35.71
N ASP A 593 -81.87 -7.85 -34.63
CA ASP A 593 -82.96 -7.05 -34.08
C ASP A 593 -83.37 -5.92 -35.03
N LEU A 594 -82.41 -5.23 -35.64
CA LEU A 594 -82.68 -4.21 -36.66
C LEU A 594 -83.34 -4.82 -37.91
N GLU A 595 -82.91 -5.98 -38.38
CA GLU A 595 -83.54 -6.70 -39.50
C GLU A 595 -84.98 -7.09 -39.16
N LYS A 596 -85.24 -7.57 -37.93
CA LYS A 596 -86.61 -7.87 -37.47
C LYS A 596 -87.48 -6.61 -37.36
N GLN A 597 -86.90 -5.47 -37.00
CA GLN A 597 -87.61 -4.18 -36.96
C GLN A 597 -87.90 -3.65 -38.38
N ILE A 598 -87.00 -3.86 -39.34
CA ILE A 598 -87.21 -3.52 -40.75
C ILE A 598 -88.28 -4.43 -41.37
N ALA A 599 -88.27 -5.74 -41.09
CA ALA A 599 -89.27 -6.68 -41.60
C ALA A 599 -90.69 -6.50 -41.03
N LYS A 600 -90.84 -5.68 -39.98
CA LYS A 600 -92.13 -5.29 -39.39
C LYS A 600 -92.65 -3.93 -39.89
N LYS A 601 -91.94 -3.27 -40.80
CA LYS A 601 -92.41 -2.14 -41.61
C LYS A 601 -92.63 -2.62 -43.04
#